data_AF-A0A9W9YDU7-F1
#
_entry.id   AF-A0A9W9YDU7-F1
#
_cell.length_a   1.000
_cell.length_b   1.000
_cell.length_c   1.000
_cell.angle_alpha   90.00
_cell.angle_beta   90.00
_cell.angle_gamma   90.00
#
_symmetry.space_group_name_H-M   'P 1'
#
loop_
_entity.id
_entity.type
_entity.pdbx_description
1 polymer ?
#
loop_
_entity_poly.entity_id
_entity_poly.type
_entity_poly.pdbx_seq_one_letter_code
_entity_poly.pdbx_strand_id
1 'polypeptide(L)'
;MVKNGMPFTRLRLQHRMRPEISKCWTTFTSNQTGNHESVMNFDSIKGVARNMFFVDHDESEDFLEEGKSRSNEHEAKFMAASLSLLHLQGYERDKSQS
;
A
#
# COMPACT_ATOMS: atom_id res chain seq x y z
N MET A 1 24.71 7.30 -13.04
CA MET A 1 24.58 8.65 -12.44
C MET A 1 24.85 8.62 -10.94
N VAL A 2 24.01 8.02 -10.09
CA VAL A 2 24.29 7.89 -8.64
C VAL A 2 25.52 7.01 -8.34
N LYS A 3 25.65 5.87 -9.03
CA LYS A 3 26.80 4.95 -8.91
C LYS A 3 28.11 5.50 -9.51
N ASN A 4 28.05 6.63 -10.22
CA ASN A 4 29.22 7.22 -10.91
C ASN A 4 29.85 8.36 -10.08
N GLY A 5 29.53 8.45 -8.78
CA GLY A 5 30.13 9.42 -7.87
C GLY A 5 29.63 10.86 -8.01
N MET A 6 28.55 11.10 -8.76
CA MET A 6 27.97 12.45 -8.83
C MET A 6 27.32 12.83 -7.49
N PRO A 7 27.52 14.06 -7.01
CA PRO A 7 26.88 14.54 -5.78
C PRO A 7 25.36 14.55 -5.95
N PHE A 8 24.65 14.08 -4.93
CA PHE A 8 23.19 14.10 -4.89
C PHE A 8 22.71 14.45 -3.48
N THR A 9 21.55 15.10 -3.42
CA THR A 9 20.85 15.36 -2.16
C THR A 9 19.71 14.37 -2.01
N ARG A 10 19.53 13.83 -0.80
CA ARG A 10 18.47 12.87 -0.49
C ARG A 10 17.43 13.50 0.43
N LEU A 11 16.15 13.32 0.10
CA LEU A 11 15.04 13.68 0.98
C LEU A 11 15.07 12.81 2.23
N ARG A 12 14.95 13.45 3.40
CA ARG A 12 15.02 12.77 4.70
C ARG A 12 13.68 12.63 5.41
N LEU A 13 12.62 13.27 4.92
CA LEU A 13 11.28 13.23 5.51
C LEU A 13 10.24 12.76 4.48
N GLN A 14 9.35 11.88 4.92
CA GLN A 14 8.20 11.41 4.14
C GLN A 14 6.89 11.92 4.76
N HIS A 15 5.95 12.32 3.90
CA HIS A 15 4.71 13.02 4.28
C HIS A 15 3.43 12.28 3.88
N ARG A 16 3.52 11.03 3.39
CA ARG A 16 2.37 10.32 2.80
C ARG A 16 1.97 9.06 3.56
N MET A 17 2.93 8.24 3.94
CA MET A 17 2.67 6.93 4.53
C MET A 17 2.50 7.03 6.05
N ARG A 18 1.58 6.24 6.60
CA ARG A 18 1.56 5.96 8.04
C ARG A 18 2.90 5.35 8.47
N PRO A 19 3.40 5.64 9.69
CA PRO A 19 4.66 5.08 10.20
C PRO A 19 4.73 3.54 10.18
N GLU A 20 3.60 2.86 10.41
CA GLU A 20 3.51 1.39 10.35
C GLU A 20 3.82 0.84 8.96
N ILE A 21 3.36 1.54 7.90
CA ILE A 21 3.63 1.19 6.50
C ILE A 21 5.07 1.57 6.13
N SER A 22 5.56 2.74 6.56
CA SER A 22 6.93 3.18 6.24
C SER A 22 7.99 2.27 6.87
N LYS A 23 7.71 1.70 8.04
CA LYS A 23 8.59 0.73 8.71
C LYS A 23 8.84 -0.51 7.87
N CYS A 24 7.82 -1.02 7.18
CA CYS A 24 7.96 -2.15 6.26
C CYS A 24 8.99 -1.84 5.17
N TRP A 25 8.85 -0.68 4.51
CA TRP A 25 9.78 -0.22 3.47
C TRP A 25 11.21 0.01 3.97
N THR A 26 11.37 0.63 5.14
CA THR A 26 12.71 0.87 5.72
C THR A 26 13.43 -0.41 6.15
N THR A 27 12.70 -1.53 6.32
CA THR A 27 13.32 -2.82 6.63
C THR A 27 14.05 -3.38 5.40
N PHE A 28 13.51 -3.17 4.20
CA PHE A 28 14.09 -3.66 2.95
C PHE A 28 15.11 -2.72 2.32
N THR A 29 15.05 -1.43 2.67
CA THR A 29 15.94 -0.42 2.10
C THR A 29 16.86 0.12 3.16
N SER A 30 18.16 0.20 2.87
CA SER A 30 19.15 0.89 3.74
C SER A 30 18.92 2.41 3.81
N ASN A 31 17.79 2.90 3.28
CA ASN A 31 17.38 4.28 3.21
C ASN A 31 16.38 4.56 4.33
N GLN A 32 16.88 5.04 5.46
CA GLN A 32 16.04 5.54 6.53
C GLN A 32 15.59 6.96 6.20
N THR A 33 14.29 7.11 5.89
CA THR A 33 13.60 8.39 5.75
C THR A 33 12.69 8.54 6.96
N GLY A 34 12.81 9.64 7.70
CA GLY A 34 11.98 9.94 8.86
C GLY A 34 10.53 10.23 8.48
N ASN A 35 9.63 10.11 9.45
CA ASN A 35 8.22 10.43 9.29
C ASN A 35 7.97 11.88 9.71
N HIS A 36 7.29 12.65 8.87
CA HIS A 36 6.84 13.99 9.24
C HIS A 36 5.66 13.91 10.23
N GLU A 37 5.50 14.92 11.10
CA GLU A 37 4.44 14.95 12.12
C GLU A 37 3.03 14.80 11.54
N SER A 38 2.82 15.28 10.31
CA SER A 38 1.54 15.16 9.59
C SER A 38 1.07 13.71 9.37
N VAL A 39 1.97 12.73 9.39
CA VAL A 39 1.61 11.31 9.20
C VAL A 39 1.46 10.54 10.51
N MET A 40 1.77 11.16 11.65
CA MET A 40 1.78 10.49 12.94
C MET A 40 0.36 10.33 13.53
N ASN A 41 -0.58 11.17 13.06
CA ASN A 41 -1.91 11.31 13.66
C ASN A 41 -3.04 10.94 12.69
N PHE A 42 -2.83 9.98 11.80
CA PHE A 42 -3.92 9.50 10.94
C PHE A 42 -4.92 8.64 11.74
N ASP A 43 -6.22 8.85 11.50
CA ASP A 43 -7.30 8.05 12.09
C ASP A 43 -7.34 6.63 11.55
N SER A 44 -7.48 5.65 12.45
CA SER A 44 -7.56 4.23 12.08
C SER A 44 -8.73 3.94 11.13
N ILE A 45 -8.54 2.93 10.28
CA ILE A 45 -9.54 2.51 9.30
C ILE A 45 -10.74 1.90 10.03
N LYS A 46 -11.94 2.45 9.78
CA LYS A 46 -13.17 1.97 10.39
C LYS A 46 -13.49 0.55 9.92
N GLY A 47 -14.00 -0.27 10.83
CA GLY A 47 -14.41 -1.65 10.53
C GLY A 47 -13.26 -2.63 10.35
N VAL A 48 -12.00 -2.22 10.61
CA VAL A 48 -10.82 -3.08 10.50
C VAL A 48 -10.00 -3.03 11.78
N ALA A 49 -9.53 -4.18 12.26
CA ALA A 49 -8.80 -4.27 13.52
C ALA A 49 -7.38 -3.65 13.46
N ARG A 50 -6.76 -3.65 12.28
CA ARG A 50 -5.39 -3.13 12.05
C ARG A 50 -5.35 -2.36 10.73
N ASN A 51 -4.58 -1.27 10.70
CA ASN A 51 -4.40 -0.44 9.50
C ASN A 51 -3.44 -1.07 8.47
N MET A 52 -2.70 -2.10 8.87
CA MET A 52 -1.85 -2.90 8.00
C MET A 52 -1.91 -4.36 8.45
N PHE A 53 -2.22 -5.25 7.51
CA PHE A 53 -2.27 -6.69 7.73
C PHE A 53 -1.97 -7.40 6.40
N PHE A 54 -1.55 -8.67 6.51
CA PHE A 54 -1.39 -9.57 5.37
C PHE A 54 -2.51 -10.60 5.43
N VAL A 55 -2.99 -11.01 4.25
CA VAL A 55 -3.98 -12.07 4.08
C VAL A 55 -3.25 -13.23 3.45
N ASP A 56 -3.36 -14.39 4.09
CA ASP A 56 -2.77 -15.64 3.63
C ASP A 56 -3.90 -16.50 3.05
N HIS A 57 -3.70 -17.04 1.84
CA HIS A 57 -4.60 -17.97 1.18
C HIS A 57 -3.82 -18.93 0.28
N ASP A 58 -4.39 -20.09 0.01
CA ASP A 58 -3.77 -21.17 -0.79
C ASP A 58 -4.45 -21.37 -2.15
N GLU A 59 -5.26 -20.39 -2.58
CA GLU A 59 -5.95 -20.41 -3.87
C GLU A 59 -4.98 -20.10 -5.01
N SER A 60 -4.90 -21.00 -5.99
CA SER A 60 -3.96 -20.94 -7.11
C SER A 60 -4.31 -19.83 -8.12
N GLU A 61 -3.29 -19.27 -8.77
CA GLU A 61 -3.45 -18.31 -9.86
C GLU A 61 -3.91 -18.99 -11.16
N ASP A 62 -4.81 -18.34 -11.89
CA ASP A 62 -5.15 -18.64 -13.27
C ASP A 62 -4.11 -18.05 -14.23
N PHE A 63 -3.79 -18.78 -15.30
CA PHE A 63 -2.85 -18.35 -16.34
C PHE A 63 -3.51 -18.33 -17.71
N LEU A 64 -3.42 -17.18 -18.40
CA LEU A 64 -3.83 -17.05 -19.80
C LEU A 64 -2.59 -17.09 -20.71
N GLU A 65 -2.43 -18.17 -21.47
CA GLU A 65 -1.30 -18.36 -22.39
C GLU A 65 -1.16 -17.24 -23.43
N GLU A 66 -2.27 -16.69 -23.91
CA GLU A 66 -2.29 -15.66 -24.96
C GLU A 66 -1.75 -14.29 -24.49
N GLY A 67 -1.62 -14.06 -23.18
CA GLY A 67 -1.31 -12.73 -22.62
C GLY A 67 -0.12 -12.65 -21.65
N LYS A 68 0.48 -13.77 -21.26
CA LYS A 68 1.43 -13.86 -20.11
C LYS A 68 0.89 -13.26 -18.80
N SER A 69 -0.41 -13.02 -18.72
CA SER A 69 -1.08 -12.45 -17.57
C SER A 69 -1.46 -13.56 -16.59
N ARG A 70 -1.38 -13.24 -15.30
CA ARG A 70 -1.88 -14.06 -14.21
C ARG A 70 -3.04 -13.35 -13.54
N SER A 71 -4.01 -14.11 -13.08
CA SER A 71 -5.14 -13.59 -12.33
C SER A 71 -5.48 -14.53 -11.18
N ASN A 72 -6.07 -13.99 -10.11
CA ASN A 72 -6.56 -14.80 -9.01
C ASN A 72 -7.98 -14.33 -8.66
N GLU A 73 -8.98 -15.18 -8.94
CA GLU A 73 -10.38 -14.85 -8.70
C GLU A 73 -10.68 -14.71 -7.20
N HIS A 74 -10.00 -15.47 -6.34
CA HIS A 74 -10.14 -15.39 -4.88
C HIS A 74 -9.70 -14.02 -4.36
N GLU A 75 -8.51 -13.57 -4.76
CA GLU A 75 -8.00 -12.25 -4.39
C GLU A 75 -8.91 -11.12 -4.89
N ALA A 76 -9.41 -11.24 -6.13
CA ALA A 76 -10.33 -10.28 -6.70
C ALA A 76 -11.65 -10.18 -5.91
N LYS A 77 -12.22 -11.34 -5.52
CA LYS A 77 -13.43 -11.40 -4.68
C LYS A 77 -13.17 -10.80 -3.29
N PHE A 78 -12.02 -11.12 -2.68
CA PHE A 78 -11.63 -10.57 -1.39
C PHE A 78 -11.48 -9.04 -1.44
N MET A 79 -10.83 -8.50 -2.48
CA MET A 79 -10.69 -7.06 -2.70
C MET A 79 -12.05 -6.37 -2.90
N ALA A 80 -12.94 -6.96 -3.71
CA ALA A 80 -14.28 -6.42 -3.94
C ALA A 80 -15.10 -6.34 -2.66
N ALA A 81 -15.09 -7.42 -1.86
CA ALA A 81 -15.77 -7.46 -0.56
C ALA A 81 -15.19 -6.43 0.43
N SER A 82 -13.87 -6.27 0.46
CA SER A 82 -13.18 -5.29 1.29
C SER A 82 -13.56 -3.86 0.90
N LEU A 83 -13.65 -3.56 -0.40
CA LEU A 83 -14.09 -2.25 -0.89
C LEU A 83 -15.56 -1.98 -0.51
N SER A 84 -16.43 -2.98 -0.63
CA SER A 84 -17.83 -2.87 -0.19
C SER A 84 -17.92 -2.59 1.31
N LEU A 85 -17.10 -3.24 2.14
CA LEU A 85 -17.02 -2.96 3.57
C LEU A 85 -16.64 -1.50 3.83
N LEU A 86 -15.57 -1.01 3.19
CA LEU A 86 -15.14 0.39 3.34
C LEU A 86 -16.23 1.36 2.91
N HIS A 87 -16.90 1.10 1.79
CA HIS A 87 -18.00 1.95 1.34
C HIS A 87 -19.14 2.01 2.38
N LEU A 88 -19.51 0.88 2.99
CA LEU A 88 -20.50 0.83 4.06
C LEU A 88 -20.07 1.55 5.34
N GLN A 89 -18.77 1.73 5.57
CA GLN A 89 -18.23 2.52 6.69
C GLN A 89 -18.20 4.05 6.40
N GLY A 90 -18.77 4.48 5.26
CA GLY A 90 -18.85 5.88 4.85
C GLY A 90 -17.58 6.40 4.18
N TYR A 91 -16.72 5.52 3.67
CA TYR A 91 -15.62 5.93 2.80
C TYR A 91 -16.17 6.21 1.39
N GLU A 92 -16.02 7.45 0.96
CA GLU A 92 -16.39 7.90 -0.37
C GLU A 92 -15.28 7.63 -1.38
N ARG A 93 -15.68 7.37 -2.63
CA ARG A 93 -14.73 7.34 -3.73
C ARG A 93 -14.30 8.78 -4.00
N ASP A 94 -12.98 9.00 -4.08
CA ASP A 94 -12.48 10.29 -4.52
C ASP A 94 -12.98 10.55 -5.95
N LYS A 95 -13.59 11.71 -6.16
CA LYS A 95 -14.09 12.15 -7.47
C LYS A 95 -13.02 13.00 -8.17
N SER A 96 -11.75 12.58 -8.10
CA SER A 96 -10.70 13.23 -8.87
C SER A 96 -11.01 13.08 -10.36
N GLN A 97 -11.23 14.23 -11.00
CA GLN A 97 -11.97 14.46 -12.23
C GLN A 97 -11.44 13.69 -13.44
N SER A 98 -12.37 13.23 -14.26
CA SER A 98 -12.25 13.08 -15.72
C SER A 98 -11.97 14.41 -16.41
#